data_AF-A0A7J3ML93-F1
#
_entry.id   AF-A0A7J3ML93-F1
#
_cell.length_a   1.000
_cell.length_b   1.000
_cell.length_c   1.000
_cell.angle_alpha   90.00
_cell.angle_beta   90.00
_cell.angle_gamma   90.00
#
_symmetry.space_group_name_H-M   'P 1'
#
loop_
_entity.id
_entity.type
_entity.pdbx_description
1 polymer ?
#
loop_
_entity_poly.entity_id
_entity_poly.type
_entity_poly.pdbx_seq_one_letter_code
_entity_poly.pdbx_strand_id
1 'polypeptide(L)'
;MALVNADSPKGVSKSDIKKASRLGEKEFQELVRKRYLEPVKVKGRVVKYRTTEAGREYCMNKAKSLKLFKYLRIRQVSDEFFINALKSAYSNLVKTSPIAPYVKISDLRMKLVSELGIAHDEFDRKIIELNSSNPYVVQLHTGSGEPSEGVKTVRGVYHYVIIK
;
A
#
# COMPACT_ATOMS: atom_id res chain seq x y z
N MET A 1 3.49 -3.44 -14.59
CA MET A 1 2.40 -3.69 -13.63
C MET A 1 2.25 -5.20 -13.54
N ALA A 2 3.10 -5.91 -12.79
CA ALA A 2 3.35 -7.33 -13.03
C ALA A 2 3.59 -8.25 -11.83
N LEU A 3 3.92 -7.65 -10.70
CA LEU A 3 3.70 -8.27 -9.38
C LEU A 3 2.30 -7.88 -8.86
N VAL A 4 1.47 -7.39 -9.79
CA VAL A 4 0.20 -6.72 -9.60
C VAL A 4 -0.82 -7.68 -9.02
N ASN A 5 -1.47 -7.16 -7.98
CA ASN A 5 -2.51 -7.80 -7.17
C ASN A 5 -1.99 -8.86 -6.21
N ALA A 6 -1.06 -8.43 -5.36
CA ALA A 6 -0.70 -9.12 -4.15
C ALA A 6 -1.94 -9.55 -3.33
N ASP A 7 -3.05 -8.79 -3.39
CA ASP A 7 -4.26 -9.04 -2.60
C ASP A 7 -5.51 -9.46 -3.39
N SER A 8 -5.41 -9.74 -4.70
CA SER A 8 -6.60 -10.25 -5.40
C SER A 8 -6.71 -11.77 -5.24
N PRO A 9 -7.77 -12.28 -4.57
CA PRO A 9 -7.99 -13.73 -4.46
C PRO A 9 -8.18 -14.41 -5.83
N LYS A 10 -8.39 -13.62 -6.88
CA LYS A 10 -8.65 -14.11 -8.23
C LYS A 10 -7.38 -14.43 -9.04
N GLY A 11 -6.18 -13.99 -8.62
CA GLY A 11 -4.91 -14.21 -9.34
C GLY A 11 -4.83 -13.54 -10.73
N VAL A 12 -3.69 -13.71 -11.41
CA VAL A 12 -3.36 -13.13 -12.73
C VAL A 12 -2.90 -14.19 -13.73
N SER A 13 -3.16 -14.04 -15.03
CA SER A 13 -2.78 -15.03 -16.05
C SER A 13 -1.25 -15.08 -16.29
N LYS A 14 -0.75 -16.22 -16.77
CA LYS A 14 0.68 -16.40 -17.11
C LYS A 14 1.17 -15.40 -18.16
N SER A 15 0.37 -15.17 -19.21
CA SER A 15 0.70 -14.23 -20.29
C SER A 15 0.86 -12.81 -19.76
N ASP A 16 -0.02 -12.40 -18.84
CA ASP A 16 0.02 -11.07 -18.25
C ASP A 16 1.24 -10.92 -17.34
N ILE A 17 1.56 -11.94 -16.53
CA ILE A 17 2.76 -11.94 -15.67
C ILE A 17 4.05 -11.84 -16.51
N LYS A 18 4.16 -12.66 -17.55
CA LYS A 18 5.33 -12.64 -18.46
C LYS A 18 5.47 -11.30 -19.17
N LYS A 19 4.36 -10.77 -19.73
CA LYS A 19 4.35 -9.49 -20.45
C LYS A 19 4.71 -8.34 -19.54
N ALA A 20 4.14 -8.32 -18.33
CA ALA A 20 4.29 -7.19 -17.45
C ALA A 20 5.65 -7.19 -16.73
N SER A 21 6.24 -8.36 -16.44
CA SER A 21 7.55 -8.48 -15.78
C SER A 21 8.71 -8.62 -16.78
N ARG A 22 8.40 -8.69 -18.10
CA ARG A 22 9.37 -9.05 -19.15
C ARG A 22 10.14 -10.35 -18.83
N LEU A 23 9.49 -11.28 -18.13
CA LEU A 23 10.10 -12.54 -17.71
C LEU A 23 10.19 -13.49 -18.89
N GLY A 24 11.37 -14.07 -19.07
CA GLY A 24 11.54 -15.26 -19.89
C GLY A 24 10.76 -16.44 -19.32
N GLU A 25 10.51 -17.46 -20.16
CA GLU A 25 9.83 -18.68 -19.72
C GLU A 25 10.59 -19.39 -18.59
N LYS A 26 11.93 -19.42 -18.67
CA LYS A 26 12.80 -20.03 -17.65
C LYS A 26 12.68 -19.32 -16.30
N GLU A 27 12.71 -17.99 -16.31
CA GLU A 27 12.61 -17.18 -15.08
C GLU A 27 11.22 -17.33 -14.44
N PHE A 28 10.16 -17.33 -15.25
CA PHE A 28 8.81 -17.58 -14.75
C PHE A 28 8.69 -18.96 -14.08
N GLN A 29 9.21 -20.02 -14.71
CA GLN A 29 9.19 -21.36 -14.14
C GLN A 29 10.01 -21.45 -12.85
N GLU A 30 11.13 -20.72 -12.75
CA GLU A 30 11.92 -20.66 -11.54
C GLU A 30 11.16 -20.00 -10.39
N LEU A 31 10.41 -18.92 -10.64
CA LEU A 31 9.57 -18.28 -9.63
C LEU A 31 8.45 -19.20 -9.12
N VAL A 32 7.85 -19.99 -10.01
CA VAL A 32 6.85 -21.00 -9.62
C VAL A 32 7.50 -22.12 -8.82
N ARG A 33 8.65 -22.65 -9.26
CA ARG A 33 9.40 -23.71 -8.58
C ARG A 33 9.84 -23.30 -7.18
N LYS A 34 10.27 -22.03 -7.02
CA LYS A 34 10.68 -21.45 -5.73
C LYS A 34 9.50 -21.01 -4.86
N ARG A 35 8.25 -21.30 -5.28
CA ARG A 35 7.02 -20.93 -4.56
C ARG A 35 6.84 -19.43 -4.34
N TYR A 36 7.43 -18.59 -5.19
CA TYR A 36 7.19 -17.15 -5.20
C TYR A 36 5.90 -16.80 -5.92
N LEU A 37 5.50 -17.65 -6.87
CA LEU A 37 4.21 -17.63 -7.53
C LEU A 37 3.48 -18.92 -7.22
N GLU A 38 2.24 -18.81 -6.75
CA GLU A 38 1.38 -19.94 -6.45
C GLU A 38 0.25 -20.04 -7.49
N PRO A 39 0.00 -21.23 -8.05
CA PRO A 39 -1.09 -21.42 -9.00
C PRO A 39 -2.45 -21.37 -8.31
N VAL A 40 -3.33 -20.50 -8.81
CA VAL A 40 -4.74 -20.45 -8.43
C VAL A 40 -5.51 -21.37 -9.37
N LYS A 41 -6.08 -22.44 -8.79
CA LYS A 41 -6.94 -23.37 -9.51
C LYS A 41 -8.38 -22.87 -9.53
N VAL A 42 -8.96 -22.77 -10.71
CA VAL A 42 -10.39 -22.52 -10.89
C VAL A 42 -10.97 -23.77 -11.53
N LYS A 43 -11.93 -24.43 -10.85
CA LYS A 43 -12.55 -25.69 -11.32
C LYS A 43 -11.52 -26.77 -11.73
N GLY A 44 -10.49 -26.97 -10.91
CA GLY A 44 -9.47 -28.01 -11.12
C GLY A 44 -8.37 -27.70 -12.14
N ARG A 45 -8.50 -26.63 -12.95
CA ARG A 45 -7.46 -26.17 -13.88
C ARG A 45 -6.68 -25.00 -13.29
N VAL A 46 -5.35 -25.00 -13.46
CA VAL A 46 -4.52 -23.84 -13.13
C VAL A 46 -4.74 -22.79 -14.21
N VAL A 47 -5.43 -21.70 -13.86
CA VAL A 47 -5.74 -20.63 -14.83
C VAL A 47 -4.89 -19.38 -14.55
N LYS A 48 -4.48 -19.20 -13.30
CA LYS A 48 -3.90 -17.95 -12.81
C LYS A 48 -2.84 -18.23 -11.76
N TYR A 49 -2.04 -17.22 -11.45
CA TYR A 49 -1.01 -17.26 -10.42
C TYR A 49 -1.19 -16.07 -9.47
N ARG A 50 -0.86 -16.29 -8.20
CA ARG A 50 -0.81 -15.26 -7.16
C ARG A 50 0.61 -15.17 -6.60
N THR A 51 1.02 -13.99 -6.17
CA THR A 51 2.31 -13.80 -5.50
C THR A 51 2.20 -14.23 -4.04
N THR A 52 3.08 -15.10 -3.58
CA THR A 52 3.15 -15.51 -2.16
C THR A 52 3.87 -14.46 -1.33
N GLU A 53 3.79 -14.53 0.01
CA GLU A 53 4.55 -13.64 0.89
C GLU A 53 6.06 -13.72 0.62
N ALA A 54 6.60 -14.94 0.48
CA ALA A 54 7.99 -15.16 0.10
C ALA A 54 8.31 -14.56 -1.29
N GLY A 55 7.36 -14.60 -2.23
CA GLY A 55 7.49 -13.96 -3.53
C GLY A 55 7.50 -12.43 -3.44
N ARG A 56 6.70 -11.85 -2.55
CA ARG A 56 6.73 -10.41 -2.25
C ARG A 56 8.10 -10.03 -1.70
N GLU A 57 8.58 -10.74 -0.69
CA GLU A 57 9.89 -10.49 -0.08
C GLU A 57 11.04 -10.67 -1.07
N TYR A 58 11.01 -11.73 -1.89
CA TYR A 58 11.99 -11.93 -2.96
C TYR A 58 11.99 -10.76 -3.95
N CYS A 59 10.82 -10.27 -4.33
CA CYS A 59 10.72 -9.11 -5.20
C CYS A 59 11.24 -7.84 -4.53
N MET A 60 10.97 -7.63 -3.24
CA MET A 60 11.49 -6.48 -2.50
C MET A 60 13.02 -6.53 -2.35
N ASN A 61 13.58 -7.70 -2.05
CA ASN A 61 15.01 -7.90 -1.79
C ASN A 61 15.86 -7.93 -3.07
N LYS A 62 15.38 -8.55 -4.15
CA LYS A 62 16.09 -8.58 -5.45
C LYS A 62 15.77 -7.41 -6.38
N ALA A 63 14.78 -6.57 -6.06
CA ALA A 63 14.44 -5.40 -6.87
C ALA A 63 15.58 -4.38 -7.01
N LYS A 64 16.67 -4.46 -6.23
CA LYS A 64 17.89 -3.66 -6.52
C LYS A 64 18.43 -3.83 -7.96
N SER A 65 18.00 -4.87 -8.70
CA SER A 65 18.07 -4.93 -10.16
C SER A 65 16.99 -4.03 -10.80
N LEU A 66 17.42 -2.83 -11.20
CA LEU A 66 16.72 -1.64 -11.74
C LEU A 66 15.55 -1.81 -12.75
N LYS A 67 15.14 -3.02 -13.17
CA LYS A 67 14.09 -3.22 -14.18
C LYS A 67 12.72 -3.64 -13.61
N LEU A 68 12.65 -4.18 -12.40
CA LEU A 68 11.38 -4.57 -11.75
C LEU A 68 10.73 -3.41 -10.95
N PHE A 69 11.52 -2.44 -10.50
CA PHE A 69 11.05 -1.24 -9.77
C PHE A 69 10.10 -0.35 -10.59
N LYS A 70 10.13 -0.39 -11.93
CA LYS A 70 9.23 0.42 -12.76
C LYS A 70 7.74 0.01 -12.60
N TYR A 71 7.47 -1.11 -11.92
CA TYR A 71 6.16 -1.75 -11.92
C TYR A 71 5.62 -2.16 -10.56
N LEU A 72 6.41 -1.99 -9.50
CA LEU A 72 5.93 -1.83 -8.13
C LEU A 72 5.91 -0.33 -7.87
N ARG A 73 4.73 0.31 -7.85
CA ARG A 73 4.62 1.61 -7.19
C ARG A 73 4.73 1.36 -5.69
N ILE A 74 5.96 1.12 -5.24
CA ILE A 74 6.36 1.30 -3.86
C ILE A 74 7.48 2.32 -3.99
N ARG A 75 7.08 3.60 -4.13
CA ARG A 75 8.04 4.67 -3.85
C ARG A 75 8.35 4.50 -2.37
N GLN A 76 9.60 4.17 -2.02
CA GLN A 76 10.05 4.42 -0.66
C GLN A 76 9.97 5.93 -0.48
N VAL A 77 8.88 6.38 0.13
CA VAL A 77 8.68 7.78 0.44
C VAL A 77 9.51 8.07 1.68
N SER A 78 10.50 8.95 1.55
CA SER A 78 11.24 9.46 2.71
C SER A 78 10.26 10.11 3.69
N ASP A 79 10.55 10.02 4.98
CA ASP A 79 9.64 10.56 5.99
C ASP A 79 9.42 12.06 5.82
N GLU A 80 10.46 12.80 5.40
CA GLU A 80 10.38 14.22 5.09
C GLU A 80 9.42 14.53 3.93
N PHE A 81 9.48 13.74 2.84
CA PHE A 81 8.54 13.90 1.72
C PHE A 81 7.12 13.53 2.13
N PHE A 82 6.96 12.46 2.92
CA PHE A 82 5.66 12.04 3.43
C PHE A 82 5.04 13.13 4.30
N ILE A 83 5.79 13.70 5.24
CA ILE A 83 5.32 14.78 6.13
C ILE A 83 4.93 16.02 5.32
N ASN A 84 5.73 16.41 4.33
CA ASN A 84 5.40 17.56 3.49
C ASN A 84 4.12 17.34 2.68
N ALA A 85 3.95 16.15 2.10
CA ALA A 85 2.71 15.77 1.41
C ALA A 85 1.52 15.74 2.38
N LEU A 86 1.71 15.20 3.58
CA LEU A 86 0.71 15.14 4.65
C LEU A 86 0.22 16.54 5.04
N LYS A 87 1.14 17.48 5.28
CA LYS A 87 0.84 18.88 5.60
C LYS A 87 0.09 19.58 4.46
N SER A 88 0.53 19.38 3.23
CA SER A 88 -0.12 19.93 2.03
C SER A 88 -1.55 19.39 1.86
N ALA A 89 -1.73 18.07 1.98
CA ALA A 89 -3.03 17.44 1.86
C ALA A 89 -3.99 17.90 2.98
N TYR A 90 -3.51 17.95 4.22
CA TYR A 90 -4.28 18.43 5.37
C TYR A 90 -4.70 19.90 5.21
N SER A 91 -3.80 20.81 4.82
CA SER A 91 -4.13 22.24 4.62
C SER A 91 -5.26 22.45 3.61
N ASN A 92 -5.36 21.57 2.62
CA ASN A 92 -6.46 21.60 1.65
C ASN A 92 -7.76 21.01 2.23
N LEU A 93 -7.67 19.87 2.91
CA LEU A 93 -8.85 19.17 3.43
C LEU A 93 -9.48 19.86 4.65
N VAL A 94 -8.68 20.50 5.50
CA VAL A 94 -9.18 21.20 6.69
C VAL A 94 -10.10 22.37 6.32
N LYS A 95 -9.83 23.04 5.19
CA LYS A 95 -10.66 24.15 4.67
C LYS A 95 -12.07 23.72 4.28
N THR A 96 -12.24 22.46 3.91
CA THR A 96 -13.54 21.88 3.53
C THR A 96 -14.08 20.92 4.57
N SER A 97 -13.42 20.81 5.73
CA SER A 97 -13.87 19.92 6.79
C SER A 97 -15.09 20.51 7.51
N PRO A 98 -16.16 19.72 7.72
CA PRO A 98 -17.33 20.18 8.48
C PRO A 98 -17.04 20.41 9.97
N ILE A 99 -15.91 19.90 10.48
CA ILE A 99 -15.54 19.94 11.91
C ILE A 99 -14.08 20.36 12.08
N ALA A 100 -13.64 21.43 11.42
CA ALA A 100 -12.28 21.95 11.60
C ALA A 100 -11.91 22.14 13.10
N PRO A 101 -10.68 21.83 13.53
CA PRO A 101 -9.51 21.44 12.73
C PRO A 101 -9.44 19.94 12.37
N TYR A 102 -10.45 19.14 12.68
CA TYR A 102 -10.40 17.69 12.47
C TYR A 102 -10.59 17.34 10.99
N VAL A 103 -9.72 16.48 10.45
CA VAL A 103 -9.85 15.92 9.09
C VAL A 103 -10.06 14.42 9.20
N LYS A 104 -10.96 13.85 8.39
CA LYS A 104 -11.14 12.40 8.33
C LYS A 104 -9.90 11.73 7.75
N ILE A 105 -9.46 10.66 8.41
CA ILE A 105 -8.29 9.89 7.98
C ILE A 105 -8.54 9.23 6.62
N SER A 106 -9.77 8.78 6.34
CA SER A 106 -10.13 8.18 5.05
C SER A 106 -9.92 9.14 3.87
N ASP A 107 -10.29 10.41 4.02
CA ASP A 107 -10.10 11.43 2.98
C ASP A 107 -8.62 11.73 2.75
N LEU A 108 -7.85 11.84 3.84
CA LEU A 108 -6.41 12.06 3.80
C LEU A 108 -5.69 10.86 3.14
N ARG A 109 -6.10 9.64 3.52
CA ARG A 109 -5.60 8.37 2.96
C ARG A 109 -5.85 8.29 1.47
N MET A 110 -7.09 8.52 1.01
CA MET A 110 -7.43 8.47 -0.42
C MET A 110 -6.55 9.42 -1.24
N LYS A 111 -6.35 10.65 -0.75
CA LYS A 111 -5.55 11.67 -1.43
C LYS A 111 -4.08 11.26 -1.51
N LEU A 112 -3.49 10.87 -0.39
CA LEU A 112 -2.05 10.57 -0.30
C LEU A 112 -1.68 9.21 -0.91
N VAL A 113 -2.52 8.20 -0.80
CA VAL A 113 -2.32 6.91 -1.48
C VAL A 113 -2.24 7.12 -2.99
N SER A 114 -3.15 7.94 -3.55
CA SER A 114 -3.15 8.26 -4.98
C SER A 114 -1.94 9.11 -5.39
N GLU A 115 -1.62 10.15 -4.62
CA GLU A 115 -0.55 11.12 -4.92
C GLU A 115 0.85 10.50 -4.78
N LEU A 116 1.08 9.77 -3.69
CA LEU A 116 2.37 9.16 -3.38
C LEU A 116 2.55 7.80 -4.05
N GLY A 117 1.45 7.16 -4.46
CA GLY A 117 1.46 5.81 -5.01
C GLY A 117 1.93 4.78 -3.99
N ILE A 118 1.47 4.90 -2.74
CA ILE A 118 1.74 3.97 -1.63
C ILE A 118 0.53 3.10 -1.35
N ALA A 119 0.69 2.00 -0.62
CA ALA A 119 -0.46 1.19 -0.20
C ALA A 119 -1.24 1.85 0.96
N HIS A 120 -2.52 1.47 1.14
CA HIS A 120 -3.33 1.91 2.28
C HIS A 120 -2.67 1.53 3.62
N ASP A 121 -2.19 0.28 3.74
CA ASP A 121 -1.52 -0.20 4.94
C ASP A 121 -0.20 0.52 5.22
N GLU A 122 0.50 0.97 4.18
CA GLU A 122 1.75 1.73 4.30
C GLU A 122 1.48 3.15 4.82
N PHE A 123 0.42 3.78 4.32
CA PHE A 123 -0.06 5.06 4.85
C PHE A 123 -0.43 4.94 6.33
N ASP A 124 -1.24 3.93 6.69
CA ASP A 124 -1.68 3.71 8.06
C ASP A 124 -0.49 3.49 9.00
N ARG A 125 0.47 2.66 8.58
CA ARG A 125 1.70 2.42 9.35
C ARG A 125 2.47 3.72 9.58
N LYS A 126 2.73 4.51 8.53
CA LYS A 126 3.48 5.78 8.65
C LYS A 126 2.76 6.80 9.53
N ILE A 127 1.43 6.90 9.44
CA ILE A 127 0.62 7.75 10.32
C ILE A 127 0.77 7.33 11.78
N ILE A 128 0.67 6.03 12.08
CA ILE A 128 0.82 5.51 13.45
C ILE A 128 2.23 5.78 13.96
N GLU A 129 3.25 5.49 13.17
CA GLU A 129 4.66 5.71 13.52
C GLU A 129 4.93 7.20 13.78
N LEU A 130 4.39 8.10 12.97
CA LEU A 130 4.52 9.55 13.17
C LEU A 130 3.80 10.04 14.42
N ASN A 131 2.58 9.55 14.68
CA ASN A 131 1.84 9.90 15.90
C ASN A 131 2.56 9.39 17.16
N SER A 132 3.22 8.23 17.10
CA SER A 132 3.99 7.67 18.21
C SER A 132 5.34 8.35 18.42
N SER A 133 6.05 8.72 17.34
CA SER A 133 7.38 9.32 17.41
C SER A 133 7.33 10.84 17.63
N ASN A 134 6.36 11.53 17.02
CA ASN A 134 6.23 12.97 17.08
C ASN A 134 4.75 13.41 17.13
N PRO A 135 4.10 13.32 18.32
CA PRO A 135 2.70 13.70 18.51
C PRO A 135 2.43 15.20 18.36
N TYR A 136 3.48 16.03 18.19
CA TYR A 136 3.31 17.44 17.86
C TYR A 136 3.00 17.66 16.38
N VAL A 137 3.38 16.74 15.50
CA VAL A 137 3.14 16.83 14.05
C VAL A 137 1.84 16.15 13.66
N VAL A 138 1.54 14.99 14.24
CA VAL A 138 0.34 14.20 13.93
C VAL A 138 -0.39 13.85 15.22
N GLN A 139 -1.67 14.20 15.31
CA GLN A 139 -2.53 13.86 16.45
C GLN A 139 -3.73 13.07 15.96
N LEU A 140 -3.87 11.84 16.47
CA LEU A 140 -4.99 10.96 16.16
C LEU A 140 -6.13 11.12 17.17
N HIS A 141 -7.35 11.25 16.66
CA HIS A 141 -8.55 11.44 17.45
C HIS A 141 -9.60 10.38 17.10
N THR A 142 -10.22 9.85 18.14
CA THR A 142 -11.36 8.94 18.02
C THR A 142 -12.59 9.72 17.60
N GLY A 143 -13.55 9.05 16.97
CA GLY A 143 -14.84 9.66 16.68
C GLY A 143 -15.79 8.68 16.00
N SER A 144 -16.93 9.19 15.55
CA SER A 144 -17.93 8.39 14.85
C SER A 144 -17.52 8.16 13.40
N GLY A 145 -17.29 6.89 13.04
CA GLY A 145 -17.01 6.45 11.68
C GLY A 145 -16.94 4.92 11.60
N GLU A 146 -17.01 4.39 10.38
CA GLU A 146 -16.94 2.95 10.16
C GLU A 146 -15.55 2.40 10.54
N PRO A 147 -15.45 1.18 11.11
CA PRO A 147 -14.17 0.60 11.51
C PRO A 147 -13.16 0.41 10.36
N SER A 148 -13.64 0.36 9.11
CA SER A 148 -12.82 0.25 7.89
C SER A 148 -12.25 1.59 7.41
N GLU A 149 -12.81 2.70 7.87
CA GLU A 149 -12.41 4.04 7.42
C GLU A 149 -11.31 4.66 8.29
N GLY A 150 -11.20 4.20 9.54
CA GLY A 150 -10.19 4.65 10.48
C GLY A 150 -8.85 3.93 10.38
N VAL A 151 -7.91 4.37 11.22
CA VAL A 151 -6.63 3.72 11.49
C VAL A 151 -6.77 2.89 12.77
N LYS A 152 -6.47 1.60 12.69
CA LYS A 152 -6.55 0.69 13.83
C LYS A 152 -5.23 0.65 14.58
N THR A 153 -5.30 0.81 15.90
CA THR A 153 -4.17 0.68 16.81
C THR A 153 -4.54 -0.24 17.97
N VAL A 154 -3.56 -0.57 18.82
CA VAL A 154 -3.81 -1.30 20.08
C VAL A 154 -4.74 -0.54 21.04
N ARG A 155 -4.88 0.79 20.89
CA ARG A 155 -5.70 1.64 21.76
C ARG A 155 -7.12 1.87 21.23
N GLY A 156 -7.40 1.41 20.01
CA GLY A 156 -8.69 1.60 19.35
C GLY A 156 -8.56 2.07 17.91
N VAL A 157 -9.70 2.47 17.34
CA VAL A 157 -9.80 2.98 15.97
C VAL A 157 -9.87 4.50 16.02
N TYR A 158 -8.97 5.15 15.29
CA TYR A 158 -8.97 6.60 15.11
C TYR A 158 -9.56 6.95 13.76
N HIS A 159 -10.43 7.95 13.70
CA HIS A 159 -11.11 8.36 12.46
C HIS A 159 -10.72 9.75 12.02
N TYR A 160 -10.16 10.53 12.92
CA TYR A 160 -9.82 11.92 12.69
C TYR A 160 -8.35 12.17 13.00
N VAL A 161 -7.79 13.13 12.28
CA VAL A 161 -6.39 13.53 12.42
C VAL A 161 -6.26 15.05 12.37
N ILE A 162 -5.35 15.57 13.18
CA ILE A 162 -4.87 16.95 13.14
C ILE A 162 -3.39 16.90 12.76
N ILE A 163 -3.00 17.68 11.75
CA ILE A 163 -1.61 17.83 11.32
C ILE A 163 -1.15 19.26 11.60
N LYS A 164 0.01 19.43 12.25
CA LYS A 164 0.63 20.72 12.54
C LYS A 164 1.94 20.90 11.77
#